data_AF-A0A957U1Y0-F1
#
_entry.id   AF-A0A957U1Y0-F1
#
_cell.length_a   1.000
_cell.length_b   1.000
_cell.length_c   1.000
_cell.angle_alpha   90.00
_cell.angle_beta   90.00
_cell.angle_gamma   90.00
#
_symmetry.space_group_name_H-M   'P 1'
#
loop_
_entity.id
_entity.type
_entity.pdbx_description
1 polymer ?
#
loop_
_entity_poly.entity_id
_entity_poly.type
_entity_poly.pdbx_seq_one_letter_code
_entity_poly.pdbx_strand_id
1 'polypeptide(L)'
;TVCGTSLALMDAGVPISAPVSGIAMGLIQDPSSGAYRILSDIQGLEDALGDMDFKVAGTEHGVTALQMDLKINGLDFAILKEALNQARVGRLHILGKMLEVLAEPREEMSQYAPRILTVHINPEKIGQLIGPGGKTVRALQEQYGVRVDIQEDGTVFVSGEGVAAEQARNDIAAMMEEIEVGRIYTGTVVRVEPYGVFVQIKPGVDGMVHISQLADYRVDKVEDIANVGDELTAMVIDVDSGSGKIRMSRQAVLEGWSVEEAQSKDKGGNRRSSGGGRDRGGRRDRR
;
A
#
# COMPACT_ATOMS: atom_id res chain seq x y z
N THR A 1 28.86 19.25 -5.99
CA THR A 1 27.50 18.68 -6.18
C THR A 1 27.34 17.35 -5.48
N VAL A 2 28.21 16.35 -5.74
CA VAL A 2 28.16 15.00 -5.13
C VAL A 2 27.89 15.02 -3.62
N CYS A 3 28.69 15.77 -2.84
CA CYS A 3 28.52 15.86 -1.38
C CYS A 3 27.13 16.35 -0.97
N GLY A 4 26.65 17.43 -1.62
CA GLY A 4 25.32 17.99 -1.37
C GLY A 4 24.21 17.03 -1.76
N THR A 5 24.35 16.32 -2.89
CA THR A 5 23.39 15.29 -3.31
C THR A 5 23.36 14.12 -2.35
N SER A 6 24.51 13.65 -1.86
CA SER A 6 24.57 12.59 -0.87
C SER A 6 23.79 12.97 0.39
N LEU A 7 24.01 14.18 0.93
CA LEU A 7 23.27 14.69 2.08
C LEU A 7 21.78 14.86 1.78
N ALA A 8 21.42 15.39 0.60
CA ALA A 8 20.03 15.58 0.21
C ALA A 8 19.26 14.26 0.10
N LEU A 9 19.89 13.20 -0.44
CA LEU A 9 19.30 11.86 -0.50
C LEU A 9 19.11 11.28 0.89
N MET A 10 20.11 11.42 1.77
CA MET A 10 20.02 10.97 3.17
C MET A 10 18.91 11.72 3.92
N ASP A 11 18.83 13.04 3.77
CA ASP A 11 17.81 13.86 4.41
C ASP A 11 16.40 13.57 3.87
N ALA A 12 16.29 13.20 2.59
CA ALA A 12 15.03 12.76 1.99
C ALA A 12 14.59 11.33 2.41
N GLY A 13 15.41 10.60 3.18
CA GLY A 13 15.13 9.24 3.61
C GLY A 13 15.39 8.17 2.54
N VAL A 14 16.23 8.47 1.55
CA VAL A 14 16.62 7.48 0.52
C VAL A 14 17.64 6.50 1.12
N PRO A 15 17.41 5.18 1.04
CA PRO A 15 18.29 4.18 1.63
C PRO A 15 19.54 3.94 0.78
N ILE A 16 20.45 4.92 0.74
CA ILE A 16 21.75 4.78 0.09
C ILE A 16 22.65 3.82 0.87
N SER A 17 23.42 2.98 0.17
CA SER A 17 24.27 1.98 0.83
C SER A 17 25.43 2.58 1.64
N ALA A 18 25.94 3.73 1.20
CA ALA A 18 26.96 4.50 1.90
C ALA A 18 27.01 5.94 1.40
N PRO A 19 27.34 6.92 2.26
CA PRO A 19 27.50 8.32 1.88
C PRO A 19 28.74 8.53 1.00
N VAL A 20 28.63 9.45 0.03
CA VAL A 20 29.66 9.72 -0.97
C VAL A 20 30.09 11.18 -0.88
N SER A 21 31.41 11.39 -0.77
CA SER A 21 32.00 12.72 -0.91
C SER A 21 32.91 12.76 -2.14
N GLY A 22 33.30 13.96 -2.56
CA GLY A 22 34.27 14.15 -3.64
C GLY A 22 35.16 15.36 -3.39
N ILE A 23 36.30 15.36 -4.06
CA ILE A 23 37.31 16.43 -3.97
C ILE A 23 37.88 16.73 -5.36
N ALA A 24 38.15 18.01 -5.61
CA ALA A 24 38.89 18.47 -6.78
C ALA A 24 40.38 18.57 -6.43
N MET A 25 41.22 18.07 -7.31
CA MET A 25 42.66 17.97 -7.10
C MET A 25 43.38 18.54 -8.32
N GLY A 26 44.55 19.12 -8.10
CA GLY A 26 45.37 19.67 -9.17
C GLY A 26 46.82 19.23 -9.05
N LEU A 27 47.56 19.39 -10.14
CA LEU A 27 49.00 19.22 -10.20
C LEU A 27 49.62 20.41 -10.93
N ILE A 28 50.69 20.94 -10.37
CA ILE A 28 51.59 21.87 -11.06
C ILE A 28 52.95 21.21 -11.15
N GLN A 29 53.57 21.23 -12.32
CA GLN A 29 54.88 20.67 -12.59
C GLN A 29 55.74 21.68 -13.33
N ASP A 30 56.94 21.94 -12.82
CA ASP A 30 57.95 22.73 -13.53
C ASP A 30 58.57 21.88 -14.66
N PRO A 31 58.41 22.27 -15.94
CA PRO A 31 58.95 21.51 -17.06
C PRO A 31 60.48 21.44 -17.08
N SER A 32 61.17 22.39 -16.43
CA SER A 32 62.64 22.52 -16.47
C SER A 32 63.32 21.65 -15.43
N SER A 33 62.76 21.60 -14.22
CA SER A 33 63.32 20.84 -13.09
C SER A 33 62.62 19.51 -12.83
N GLY A 34 61.42 19.31 -13.40
CA GLY A 34 60.55 18.17 -13.09
C GLY A 34 59.90 18.23 -11.71
N ALA A 35 60.15 19.29 -10.93
CA ALA A 35 59.56 19.47 -9.60
C ALA A 35 58.04 19.64 -9.71
N TYR A 36 57.28 19.01 -8.84
CA TYR A 36 55.82 19.08 -8.86
C TYR A 36 55.20 19.34 -7.48
N ARG A 37 53.95 19.78 -7.49
CA ARG A 37 53.10 19.95 -6.31
C ARG A 37 51.68 19.48 -6.61
N ILE A 38 51.13 18.69 -5.70
CA ILE A 38 49.74 18.24 -5.73
C ILE A 38 48.91 19.17 -4.84
N LEU A 39 47.88 19.75 -5.42
CA LEU A 39 46.96 20.67 -4.76
C LEU A 39 45.66 19.94 -4.40
N SER A 40 45.09 20.27 -3.24
CA SER A 40 43.83 19.71 -2.76
C SER A 40 42.78 20.80 -2.66
N ASP A 41 41.56 20.47 -3.09
CA ASP A 41 40.42 21.38 -3.15
C ASP A 41 40.72 22.65 -3.97
N ILE A 42 41.12 22.42 -5.23
CA ILE A 42 41.59 23.49 -6.11
C ILE A 42 40.51 24.54 -6.39
N GLN A 43 40.94 25.79 -6.45
CA GLN A 43 40.14 26.90 -6.93
C GLN A 43 40.17 26.97 -8.46
N GLY A 44 39.25 27.73 -9.06
CA GLY A 44 39.20 27.91 -10.51
C GLY A 44 40.49 28.48 -11.12
N LEU A 45 41.23 29.31 -10.40
CA LEU A 45 42.52 29.83 -10.86
C LEU A 45 43.61 28.74 -10.89
N GLU A 46 43.62 27.86 -9.89
CA GLU A 46 44.56 26.74 -9.79
C GLU A 46 44.27 25.66 -10.84
N ASP A 47 42.99 25.43 -11.14
CA ASP A 47 42.55 24.58 -12.27
C ASP A 47 43.01 25.16 -13.62
N ALA A 48 42.80 26.47 -13.84
CA ALA A 48 43.15 27.13 -15.09
C ALA A 48 44.68 27.13 -15.36
N LEU A 49 45.48 27.29 -14.32
CA LEU A 49 46.95 27.37 -14.41
C LEU A 49 47.67 26.04 -14.19
N GLY A 50 46.96 25.01 -13.72
CA GLY A 50 47.52 23.69 -13.42
C GLY A 50 47.75 22.83 -14.67
N ASP A 51 48.69 21.90 -14.56
CA ASP A 51 49.12 20.97 -15.61
C ASP A 51 48.25 19.71 -15.68
N MET A 52 47.60 19.37 -14.57
CA MET A 52 46.56 18.35 -14.49
C MET A 52 45.51 18.79 -13.48
N ASP A 53 44.26 18.49 -13.81
CA ASP A 53 43.16 18.54 -12.85
C ASP A 53 42.43 17.19 -12.85
N PHE A 54 42.05 16.73 -11.66
CA PHE A 54 41.25 15.53 -11.53
C PHE A 54 40.27 15.64 -10.38
N LYS A 55 39.12 15.01 -10.56
CA LYS A 55 38.00 15.00 -9.63
C LYS A 55 37.78 13.56 -9.20
N VAL A 56 37.80 13.31 -7.90
CA VAL A 56 37.59 11.97 -7.33
C VAL A 56 36.39 12.00 -6.41
N ALA A 57 35.45 11.08 -6.63
CA ALA A 57 34.33 10.84 -5.74
C ALA A 57 34.31 9.39 -5.24
N GLY A 58 33.79 9.17 -4.04
CA GLY A 58 33.79 7.84 -3.45
C GLY A 58 33.28 7.81 -2.02
N THR A 59 33.14 6.58 -1.53
CA THR A 59 32.82 6.26 -0.14
C THR A 59 34.12 6.09 0.66
N GLU A 60 33.99 5.69 1.92
CA GLU A 60 35.13 5.23 2.72
C GLU A 60 35.77 3.94 2.18
N HIS A 61 34.99 3.10 1.51
CA HIS A 61 35.42 1.79 1.01
C HIS A 61 36.13 1.89 -0.35
N GLY A 62 35.81 2.91 -1.16
CA GLY A 62 36.35 2.96 -2.52
C GLY A 62 35.97 4.20 -3.30
N VAL A 63 36.53 4.29 -4.51
CA VAL A 63 36.22 5.32 -5.51
C VAL A 63 34.99 4.87 -6.30
N THR A 64 34.02 5.77 -6.46
CA THR A 64 32.83 5.55 -7.28
C THR A 64 32.92 6.26 -8.63
N ALA A 65 33.67 7.36 -8.69
CA ALA A 65 33.96 8.06 -9.94
C ALA A 65 35.34 8.74 -9.90
N LEU A 66 36.01 8.71 -11.04
CA LEU A 66 37.27 9.40 -11.28
C LEU A 66 37.18 10.09 -12.64
N GLN A 67 37.37 11.40 -12.66
CA GLN A 67 37.52 12.19 -13.87
C GLN A 67 38.89 12.85 -13.83
N MET A 68 39.65 12.78 -14.92
CA MET A 68 40.99 13.34 -15.01
C MET A 68 41.17 14.02 -16.35
N ASP A 69 41.70 15.24 -16.33
CA ASP A 69 42.08 16.00 -17.51
C ASP A 69 43.58 16.35 -17.42
N LEU A 70 44.32 15.99 -18.47
CA LEU A 70 45.78 16.12 -18.54
C LEU A 70 46.10 17.17 -19.60
N LYS A 71 46.81 18.22 -19.20
CA LYS A 71 47.27 19.28 -20.12
C LYS A 71 48.72 19.10 -20.56
N ILE A 72 49.37 18.04 -20.06
CA ILE A 72 50.75 17.65 -20.36
C ILE A 72 50.82 16.27 -21.01
N ASN A 73 51.95 15.97 -21.67
CA ASN A 73 52.14 14.76 -22.49
C ASN A 73 52.35 13.45 -21.70
N GLY A 74 51.84 13.37 -20.47
CA GLY A 74 51.90 12.18 -19.64
C GLY A 74 52.16 12.49 -18.17
N LEU A 75 51.85 11.53 -17.31
CA LEU A 75 52.04 11.60 -15.87
C LEU A 75 52.71 10.31 -15.38
N ASP A 76 53.73 10.44 -14.53
CA ASP A 76 54.33 9.28 -13.88
C ASP A 76 53.31 8.58 -12.97
N PHE A 77 53.24 7.25 -13.06
CA PHE A 77 52.33 6.44 -12.27
C PHE A 77 52.54 6.62 -10.75
N ALA A 78 53.77 6.88 -10.31
CA ALA A 78 54.08 7.18 -8.92
C ALA A 78 53.42 8.48 -8.46
N ILE A 79 53.45 9.53 -9.30
CA ILE A 79 52.80 10.82 -9.01
C ILE A 79 51.28 10.64 -8.96
N LEU A 80 50.71 9.89 -9.90
CA LEU A 80 49.28 9.58 -9.89
C LEU A 80 48.86 8.85 -8.60
N LYS A 81 49.66 7.86 -8.16
CA LYS A 81 49.40 7.13 -6.92
C LYS A 81 49.45 8.04 -5.69
N GLU A 82 50.43 8.94 -5.61
CA GLU A 82 50.52 9.93 -4.55
C GLU A 82 49.31 10.87 -4.56
N ALA A 83 48.94 11.38 -5.74
CA ALA A 83 47.80 12.27 -5.90
C ALA A 83 46.48 11.62 -5.49
N LEU A 84 46.25 10.35 -5.86
CA LEU A 84 45.07 9.59 -5.43
C LEU A 84 45.04 9.32 -3.92
N ASN A 85 46.20 9.12 -3.28
CA ASN A 85 46.29 8.97 -1.82
C ASN A 85 45.96 10.30 -1.12
N GLN A 86 46.49 11.41 -1.59
CA GLN A 86 46.16 12.74 -1.07
C GLN A 86 44.67 13.04 -1.26
N ALA A 87 44.11 12.70 -2.43
CA ALA A 87 42.69 12.82 -2.72
C ALA A 87 41.83 11.95 -1.78
N ARG A 88 42.28 10.73 -1.44
CA ARG A 88 41.58 9.88 -0.46
C ARG A 88 41.51 10.56 0.90
N VAL A 89 42.61 11.13 1.39
CA VAL A 89 42.64 11.84 2.68
C VAL A 89 41.67 13.03 2.67
N GLY A 90 41.74 13.87 1.65
CA GLY A 90 40.83 15.02 1.52
C GLY A 90 39.36 14.62 1.39
N ARG A 91 39.07 13.58 0.60
CA ARG A 91 37.72 13.04 0.45
C ARG A 91 37.14 12.54 1.79
N LEU A 92 37.93 11.79 2.56
CA LEU A 92 37.52 11.29 3.88
C LEU A 92 37.34 12.44 4.89
N HIS A 93 38.15 13.49 4.81
CA HIS A 93 37.95 14.69 5.62
C HIS A 93 36.60 15.36 5.34
N ILE A 94 36.27 15.59 4.06
CA ILE A 94 34.98 16.15 3.64
C ILE A 94 33.83 15.25 4.08
N LEU A 95 33.98 13.92 3.92
CA LEU A 95 32.98 12.95 4.37
C LEU A 95 32.74 13.07 5.87
N GLY A 96 33.78 13.14 6.68
CA GLY A 96 33.67 13.36 8.13
C GLY A 96 32.85 14.61 8.46
N LYS A 97 33.09 15.73 7.77
CA LYS A 97 32.30 16.97 7.94
C LYS A 97 30.85 16.84 7.53
N MET A 98 30.54 16.05 6.51
CA MET A 98 29.16 15.74 6.15
C MET A 98 28.45 14.94 7.26
N LEU A 99 29.14 13.94 7.81
CA LEU A 99 28.59 13.05 8.84
C LEU A 99 28.45 13.71 10.22
N GLU A 100 29.21 14.77 10.50
CA GLU A 100 28.98 15.64 11.66
C GLU A 100 27.59 16.30 11.62
N VAL A 101 27.01 16.50 10.42
CA VAL A 101 25.69 17.12 10.23
C VAL A 101 24.58 16.07 10.15
N LEU A 102 24.80 15.01 9.36
CA LEU A 102 23.84 13.93 9.18
C LEU A 102 24.59 12.60 9.07
N ALA A 103 24.58 11.84 10.17
CA ALA A 103 25.36 10.61 10.29
C ALA A 103 24.81 9.46 9.43
N GLU A 104 23.49 9.41 9.24
CA GLU A 104 22.81 8.33 8.52
C GLU A 104 21.58 8.86 7.75
N PRO A 105 21.11 8.13 6.71
CA PRO A 105 19.83 8.45 6.07
C PRO A 105 18.70 8.47 7.09
N ARG A 106 17.73 9.39 6.92
CA ARG A 106 16.52 9.38 7.74
C ARG A 106 15.75 8.07 7.54
N GLU A 107 15.19 7.54 8.62
CA GLU A 107 14.36 6.32 8.56
C GLU A 107 13.07 6.53 7.76
N GLU A 108 12.48 7.71 7.89
CA GLU A 108 11.22 8.05 7.25
C GLU A 108 11.42 9.07 6.13
N MET A 109 10.86 8.77 4.96
CA MET A 109 10.70 9.76 3.89
C MET A 109 9.70 10.84 4.31
N SER A 110 9.88 12.06 3.81
CA SER A 110 8.96 13.18 4.01
C SER A 110 7.50 12.77 3.79
N GLN A 111 6.59 13.28 4.63
CA GLN A 111 5.14 13.07 4.50
C GLN A 111 4.55 13.58 3.17
N TYR A 112 5.23 14.54 2.55
CA TYR A 112 4.85 15.12 1.25
C TYR A 112 5.54 14.41 0.08
N ALA A 113 6.52 13.55 0.34
CA ALA A 113 7.15 12.79 -0.72
C ALA A 113 6.12 11.85 -1.36
N PRO A 114 6.06 11.75 -2.70
CA PRO A 114 5.26 10.75 -3.36
C PRO A 114 5.69 9.35 -2.92
N ARG A 115 4.71 8.52 -2.55
CA ARG A 115 4.93 7.13 -2.17
C ARG A 115 4.20 6.22 -3.14
N ILE A 116 4.77 5.03 -3.36
CA ILE A 116 4.10 3.92 -4.01
C ILE A 116 3.83 2.91 -2.91
N LEU A 117 2.59 2.84 -2.46
CA LEU A 117 2.14 1.92 -1.45
C LEU A 117 1.52 0.69 -2.10
N THR A 118 1.67 -0.46 -1.46
CA THR A 118 1.15 -1.73 -1.97
C THR A 118 0.08 -2.30 -1.04
N VAL A 119 -1.02 -2.75 -1.61
CA VAL A 119 -2.08 -3.53 -0.94
C VAL A 119 -2.23 -4.84 -1.72
N HIS A 120 -2.39 -5.95 -1.01
CA HIS A 120 -2.78 -7.22 -1.63
C HIS A 120 -4.26 -7.47 -1.37
N ILE A 121 -5.01 -7.77 -2.42
CA ILE A 121 -6.44 -8.08 -2.36
C ILE A 121 -6.67 -9.47 -2.96
N ASN A 122 -7.82 -10.08 -2.65
CA ASN A 122 -8.21 -11.33 -3.31
C ASN A 122 -8.44 -11.08 -4.82
N PRO A 123 -7.78 -11.81 -5.75
CA PRO A 123 -7.92 -11.63 -7.19
C PRO A 123 -9.37 -11.69 -7.69
N GLU A 124 -10.23 -12.48 -7.03
CA GLU A 124 -11.65 -12.59 -7.38
C GLU A 124 -12.42 -11.28 -7.17
N LYS A 125 -11.90 -10.38 -6.32
CA LYS A 125 -12.52 -9.09 -5.99
C LYS A 125 -11.96 -7.91 -6.79
N ILE A 126 -11.03 -8.15 -7.72
CA ILE A 126 -10.49 -7.09 -8.60
C ILE A 126 -11.63 -6.36 -9.33
N GLY A 127 -12.63 -7.11 -9.81
CA GLY A 127 -13.79 -6.54 -10.49
C GLY A 127 -14.61 -5.58 -9.62
N GLN A 128 -14.68 -5.84 -8.31
CA GLN A 128 -15.35 -4.97 -7.34
C GLN A 128 -14.58 -3.66 -7.12
N LEU A 129 -13.24 -3.73 -7.01
CA LEU A 129 -12.39 -2.56 -6.84
C LEU A 129 -12.43 -1.64 -8.07
N ILE A 130 -12.38 -2.22 -9.28
CA ILE A 130 -12.48 -1.48 -10.54
C ILE A 130 -13.88 -0.85 -10.66
N GLY A 131 -14.91 -1.65 -10.37
CA GLY A 131 -16.31 -1.28 -10.53
C GLY A 131 -16.76 -1.19 -12.01
N PRO A 132 -18.06 -0.97 -12.28
CA PRO A 132 -18.58 -0.92 -13.64
C PRO A 132 -17.88 0.16 -14.48
N GLY A 133 -17.19 -0.26 -15.55
CA GLY A 133 -16.45 0.64 -16.44
C GLY A 133 -15.29 1.40 -15.78
N GLY A 134 -14.78 0.92 -14.64
CA GLY A 134 -13.70 1.59 -13.90
C GLY A 134 -14.16 2.77 -13.04
N LYS A 135 -15.48 2.91 -12.79
CA LYS A 135 -16.02 4.07 -12.07
C LYS A 135 -15.51 4.17 -10.64
N THR A 136 -15.41 3.05 -9.93
CA THR A 136 -14.98 3.02 -8.51
C THR A 136 -13.53 3.43 -8.37
N VAL A 137 -12.63 2.82 -9.14
CA VAL A 137 -11.20 3.17 -9.11
C VAL A 137 -10.94 4.60 -9.60
N ARG A 138 -11.72 5.13 -10.55
CA ARG A 138 -11.61 6.54 -10.96
C ARG A 138 -12.06 7.49 -9.87
N ALA A 139 -13.16 7.19 -9.18
CA ALA A 139 -13.64 8.01 -8.06
C ALA A 139 -12.61 8.04 -6.91
N LEU A 140 -11.99 6.90 -6.58
CA LEU A 140 -10.91 6.84 -5.58
C LEU A 140 -9.70 7.69 -5.99
N GLN A 141 -9.28 7.60 -7.24
CA GLN A 141 -8.16 8.39 -7.76
C GLN A 141 -8.46 9.90 -7.73
N GLU A 142 -9.68 10.31 -8.08
CA GLU A 142 -10.10 11.71 -8.06
C GLU A 142 -10.26 12.25 -6.63
N GLN A 143 -10.87 11.48 -5.73
CA GLN A 143 -11.10 11.86 -4.33
C GLN A 143 -9.78 12.11 -3.59
N TYR A 144 -8.79 11.23 -3.80
CA TYR A 144 -7.52 11.28 -3.09
C TYR A 144 -6.38 11.93 -3.90
N GLY A 145 -6.59 12.24 -5.18
CA GLY A 145 -5.51 12.73 -6.06
C GLY A 145 -4.38 11.72 -6.24
N VAL A 146 -4.69 10.42 -6.18
CA VAL A 146 -3.71 9.31 -6.29
C VAL A 146 -3.87 8.61 -7.63
N ARG A 147 -2.88 7.81 -8.01
CA ARG A 147 -2.95 6.84 -9.11
C ARG A 147 -3.04 5.44 -8.52
N VAL A 148 -4.02 4.66 -8.99
CA VAL A 148 -4.22 3.28 -8.56
C VAL A 148 -3.97 2.36 -9.75
N ASP A 149 -3.01 1.45 -9.61
CA ASP A 149 -2.70 0.42 -10.60
C ASP A 149 -2.95 -0.97 -10.00
N ILE A 150 -3.67 -1.83 -10.72
CA ILE A 150 -4.17 -3.11 -10.21
C ILE A 150 -3.63 -4.21 -11.11
N GLN A 151 -2.88 -5.14 -10.52
CA GLN A 151 -2.32 -6.31 -11.18
C GLN A 151 -3.30 -7.49 -11.13
N GLU A 152 -3.15 -8.43 -12.08
CA GLU A 152 -4.00 -9.62 -12.19
C GLU A 152 -3.85 -10.57 -10.99
N ASP A 153 -2.73 -10.50 -10.27
CA ASP A 153 -2.45 -11.30 -9.07
C ASP A 153 -3.06 -10.74 -7.78
N GLY A 154 -3.81 -9.63 -7.88
CA GLY A 154 -4.41 -8.95 -6.73
C GLY A 154 -3.50 -7.92 -6.06
N THR A 155 -2.31 -7.64 -6.62
CA THR A 155 -1.45 -6.55 -6.14
C THR A 155 -1.98 -5.21 -6.61
N VAL A 156 -2.22 -4.28 -5.67
CA VAL A 156 -2.68 -2.92 -5.96
C VAL A 156 -1.61 -1.93 -5.53
N PHE A 157 -1.13 -1.13 -6.48
CA PHE A 157 -0.21 -0.02 -6.24
C PHE A 157 -0.96 1.30 -6.14
N VAL A 158 -0.80 2.01 -5.03
CA VAL A 158 -1.36 3.33 -4.77
C VAL A 158 -0.21 4.34 -4.77
N SER A 159 -0.14 5.14 -5.83
CA SER A 159 0.91 6.15 -6.03
C SER A 159 0.36 7.55 -5.78
N GLY A 160 0.94 8.32 -4.85
CA GLY A 160 0.51 9.69 -4.58
C GLY A 160 1.25 10.35 -3.44
N GLU A 161 0.85 11.56 -3.05
CA GLU A 161 1.41 12.22 -1.86
C GLU A 161 1.20 11.38 -0.61
N GLY A 162 2.19 11.30 0.29
CA GLY A 162 2.24 10.31 1.36
C GLY A 162 0.96 10.18 2.20
N VAL A 163 0.37 11.30 2.62
CA VAL A 163 -0.87 11.29 3.42
C VAL A 163 -2.08 10.79 2.62
N ALA A 164 -2.26 11.29 1.40
CA ALA A 164 -3.39 10.92 0.56
C ALA A 164 -3.28 9.47 0.06
N ALA A 165 -2.06 9.02 -0.27
CA ALA A 165 -1.78 7.64 -0.64
C ALA A 165 -2.11 6.67 0.50
N GLU A 166 -1.75 6.98 1.75
CA GLU A 166 -2.10 6.14 2.90
C GLU A 166 -3.61 6.08 3.15
N GLN A 167 -4.32 7.21 3.03
CA GLN A 167 -5.78 7.23 3.14
C GLN A 167 -6.44 6.37 2.07
N ALA A 168 -6.05 6.54 0.80
CA ALA A 168 -6.54 5.71 -0.30
C ALA A 168 -6.21 4.22 -0.10
N ARG A 169 -5.00 3.91 0.40
CA ARG A 169 -4.58 2.53 0.71
C ARG A 169 -5.49 1.90 1.77
N ASN A 170 -5.78 2.63 2.84
CA ASN A 170 -6.64 2.16 3.94
C ASN A 170 -8.07 1.96 3.48
N ASP A 171 -8.61 2.85 2.66
CA ASP A 171 -9.95 2.73 2.10
C ASP A 171 -10.09 1.52 1.17
N ILE A 172 -9.09 1.29 0.30
CA ILE A 172 -9.04 0.10 -0.54
C ILE A 172 -9.00 -1.16 0.32
N ALA A 173 -8.16 -1.18 1.36
CA ALA A 173 -8.09 -2.31 2.28
C ALA A 173 -9.43 -2.56 3.01
N ALA A 174 -10.09 -1.50 3.49
CA ALA A 174 -11.38 -1.59 4.17
C ALA A 174 -12.51 -2.07 3.24
N MET A 175 -12.50 -1.64 1.98
CA MET A 175 -13.46 -2.08 0.97
C MET A 175 -13.31 -3.57 0.63
N MET A 176 -12.08 -4.09 0.69
CA MET A 176 -11.74 -5.47 0.32
C MET A 176 -11.76 -6.45 1.48
N GLU A 177 -11.72 -5.94 2.72
CA GLU A 177 -11.78 -6.72 3.94
C GLU A 177 -13.02 -7.63 3.93
N GLU A 178 -12.78 -8.92 4.12
CA GLU A 178 -13.81 -9.96 4.07
C GLU A 178 -14.85 -9.80 5.17
N ILE A 179 -16.08 -10.12 4.80
CA ILE A 179 -17.20 -10.17 5.74
C ILE A 179 -17.24 -11.59 6.29
N GLU A 180 -16.76 -11.72 7.52
CA GLU A 180 -16.72 -13.00 8.22
C GLU A 180 -18.13 -13.44 8.67
N VAL A 181 -18.45 -14.70 8.41
CA VAL A 181 -19.64 -15.36 8.96
C VAL A 181 -19.50 -15.43 10.48
N GLY A 182 -20.56 -15.05 11.20
CA GLY A 182 -20.59 -14.98 12.67
C GLY A 182 -20.21 -13.62 13.25
N ARG A 183 -19.67 -12.70 12.44
CA ARG A 183 -19.38 -11.34 12.90
C ARG A 183 -20.66 -10.50 12.92
N ILE A 184 -20.81 -9.69 13.97
CA ILE A 184 -21.92 -8.75 14.15
C ILE A 184 -21.52 -7.42 13.51
N TYR A 185 -22.39 -6.90 12.65
CA TYR A 185 -22.22 -5.59 12.02
C TYR A 185 -23.42 -4.71 12.37
N THR A 186 -23.13 -3.43 12.59
CA THR A 186 -24.13 -2.36 12.68
C THR A 186 -24.07 -1.57 11.39
N GLY A 187 -25.23 -1.39 10.75
CA GLY A 187 -25.32 -0.67 9.48
C GLY A 187 -26.65 0.04 9.32
N THR A 188 -26.76 0.84 8.25
CA THR A 188 -27.97 1.64 7.98
C THR A 188 -28.86 0.92 6.98
N VAL A 189 -30.17 0.95 7.23
CA VAL A 189 -31.17 0.38 6.31
C VAL A 189 -31.24 1.22 5.04
N VAL A 190 -30.86 0.62 3.91
CA VAL A 190 -30.88 1.27 2.59
C VAL A 190 -32.16 0.97 1.81
N ARG A 191 -32.77 -0.20 2.04
CA ARG A 191 -34.01 -0.60 1.37
C ARG A 191 -34.81 -1.56 2.25
N VAL A 192 -36.12 -1.38 2.22
CA VAL A 192 -37.09 -2.27 2.87
C VAL A 192 -37.93 -2.94 1.78
N GLU A 193 -38.06 -4.26 1.87
CA GLU A 193 -38.90 -5.08 0.99
C GLU A 193 -39.85 -5.94 1.84
N PRO A 194 -40.98 -6.43 1.30
CA PRO A 194 -41.95 -7.22 2.08
C PRO A 194 -41.40 -8.50 2.72
N TYR A 195 -40.28 -9.01 2.21
CA TYR A 195 -39.64 -10.24 2.68
C TYR A 195 -38.40 -9.98 3.55
N GLY A 196 -37.96 -8.72 3.70
CA GLY A 196 -36.77 -8.43 4.49
C GLY A 196 -36.21 -7.02 4.30
N VAL A 197 -35.13 -6.75 5.02
CA VAL A 197 -34.45 -5.45 5.06
C VAL A 197 -33.04 -5.58 4.51
N PHE A 198 -32.62 -4.63 3.70
CA PHE A 198 -31.24 -4.50 3.23
C PHE A 198 -30.52 -3.45 4.07
N VAL A 199 -29.46 -3.89 4.74
CA VAL A 199 -28.64 -3.08 5.64
C VAL A 199 -27.25 -2.93 5.03
N GLN A 200 -26.84 -1.69 4.81
CA GLN A 200 -25.50 -1.39 4.33
C GLN A 200 -24.51 -1.49 5.49
N ILE A 201 -23.61 -2.48 5.42
CA ILE A 201 -22.63 -2.79 6.47
C ILE A 201 -21.22 -2.31 6.12
N LYS A 202 -20.92 -2.14 4.83
CA LYS A 202 -19.74 -1.45 4.30
C LYS A 202 -20.14 -0.65 3.05
N PRO A 203 -19.41 0.39 2.65
CA PRO A 203 -19.69 1.11 1.40
C PRO A 203 -19.79 0.15 0.20
N GLY A 204 -20.97 0.11 -0.42
CA GLY A 204 -21.25 -0.76 -1.56
C GLY A 204 -21.49 -2.24 -1.23
N VAL A 205 -21.61 -2.60 0.06
CA VAL A 205 -21.91 -3.97 0.50
C VAL A 205 -23.14 -4.00 1.40
N ASP A 206 -24.18 -4.66 0.91
CA ASP A 206 -25.48 -4.76 1.58
C ASP A 206 -25.72 -6.19 2.08
N GLY A 207 -26.14 -6.31 3.34
CA GLY A 207 -26.62 -7.55 3.93
C GLY A 207 -28.15 -7.59 3.98
N MET A 208 -28.74 -8.75 3.70
CA MET A 208 -30.18 -8.95 3.74
C MET A 208 -30.58 -9.68 5.04
N VAL A 209 -31.44 -9.04 5.84
CA VAL A 209 -32.10 -9.66 6.99
C VAL A 209 -33.50 -10.07 6.56
N HIS A 210 -33.78 -11.38 6.55
CA HIS A 210 -35.11 -11.89 6.24
C HIS A 210 -36.13 -11.52 7.33
N ILE A 211 -37.41 -11.38 6.98
CA ILE A 211 -38.47 -10.98 7.94
C ILE A 211 -38.54 -11.90 9.16
N SER A 212 -38.26 -13.19 8.98
CA SER A 212 -38.25 -14.17 10.08
C SER A 212 -37.05 -14.06 11.01
N GLN A 213 -36.06 -13.22 10.68
CA GLN A 213 -34.81 -13.03 11.43
C GLN A 213 -34.68 -11.59 11.97
N LEU A 214 -35.74 -10.77 11.88
CA LEU A 214 -35.75 -9.36 12.31
C LEU A 214 -35.96 -9.17 13.81
N ALA A 215 -36.66 -10.11 14.47
CA ALA A 215 -37.01 -10.07 15.88
C ALA A 215 -37.12 -11.48 16.47
N ASP A 216 -37.16 -11.56 17.79
CA ASP A 216 -37.42 -12.76 18.59
C ASP A 216 -38.89 -13.21 18.56
N TYR A 217 -39.79 -12.38 18.02
CA TYR A 217 -41.20 -12.68 17.82
C TYR A 217 -41.60 -12.66 16.33
N ARG A 218 -42.79 -13.19 16.02
CA ARG A 218 -43.32 -13.20 14.65
C ARG A 218 -43.70 -11.80 14.22
N VAL A 219 -43.07 -11.34 13.15
CA VAL A 219 -43.27 -10.01 12.56
C VAL A 219 -44.20 -10.14 11.35
N ASP A 220 -45.30 -9.37 11.34
CA ASP A 220 -46.25 -9.38 10.22
C ASP A 220 -45.86 -8.40 9.11
N LYS A 221 -45.22 -7.27 9.45
CA LYS A 221 -44.73 -6.27 8.51
C LYS A 221 -43.33 -5.80 8.87
N VAL A 222 -42.49 -5.67 7.85
CA VAL A 222 -41.09 -5.27 8.02
C VAL A 222 -40.98 -3.82 8.50
N GLU A 223 -41.89 -2.97 8.02
CA GLU A 223 -41.94 -1.54 8.33
C GLU A 223 -42.23 -1.25 9.81
N ASP A 224 -42.80 -2.22 10.54
CA ASP A 224 -43.06 -2.08 11.98
C ASP A 224 -41.76 -2.14 12.82
N ILE A 225 -40.66 -2.62 12.23
CA ILE A 225 -39.39 -2.84 12.92
C ILE A 225 -38.26 -1.98 12.39
N ALA A 226 -38.22 -1.75 11.07
CA ALA A 226 -37.11 -1.05 10.43
C ALA A 226 -37.61 -0.23 9.24
N ASN A 227 -37.22 1.04 9.23
CA ASN A 227 -37.46 1.97 8.14
C ASN A 227 -36.15 2.31 7.43
N VAL A 228 -36.26 2.84 6.21
CA VAL A 228 -35.10 3.36 5.48
C VAL A 228 -34.45 4.48 6.30
N GLY A 229 -33.15 4.36 6.54
CA GLY A 229 -32.36 5.28 7.36
C GLY A 229 -32.14 4.83 8.81
N ASP A 230 -32.82 3.78 9.28
CA ASP A 230 -32.61 3.27 10.64
C ASP A 230 -31.28 2.51 10.76
N GLU A 231 -30.66 2.57 11.95
CA GLU A 231 -29.51 1.72 12.27
C GLU A 231 -29.96 0.35 12.77
N LEU A 232 -29.44 -0.72 12.16
CA LEU A 232 -29.76 -2.09 12.49
C LEU A 232 -28.49 -2.90 12.72
N THR A 233 -28.44 -3.60 13.85
CA THR A 233 -27.33 -4.50 14.21
C THR A 233 -27.75 -5.94 13.95
N ALA A 234 -26.97 -6.66 13.16
CA ALA A 234 -27.24 -8.06 12.80
C ALA A 234 -25.94 -8.86 12.63
N MET A 235 -26.03 -10.18 12.87
CA MET A 235 -24.95 -11.13 12.67
C MET A 235 -24.98 -11.70 11.26
N VAL A 236 -23.83 -11.80 10.60
CA VAL A 236 -23.75 -12.49 9.29
C VAL A 236 -23.90 -14.00 9.52
N ILE A 237 -24.89 -14.60 8.89
CA ILE A 237 -25.19 -16.03 9.04
C ILE A 237 -24.70 -16.85 7.86
N ASP A 238 -24.61 -16.26 6.68
CA ASP A 238 -24.22 -16.95 5.45
C ASP A 238 -23.76 -15.93 4.41
N VAL A 239 -22.75 -16.27 3.63
CA VAL A 239 -22.26 -15.47 2.50
C VAL A 239 -22.28 -16.37 1.28
N ASP A 240 -23.19 -16.09 0.35
CA ASP A 240 -23.31 -16.88 -0.88
C ASP A 240 -22.14 -16.59 -1.81
N SER A 241 -21.23 -17.56 -1.94
CA SER A 241 -20.02 -17.48 -2.74
C SER A 241 -20.26 -17.29 -4.24
N GLY A 242 -21.48 -17.58 -4.74
CA GLY A 242 -21.82 -17.42 -6.16
C GLY A 242 -22.46 -16.08 -6.51
N SER A 243 -23.24 -15.50 -5.59
CA SER A 243 -23.99 -14.26 -5.84
C SER A 243 -23.51 -13.06 -5.04
N GLY A 244 -22.58 -13.25 -4.11
CA GLY A 244 -22.10 -12.21 -3.19
C GLY A 244 -23.16 -11.74 -2.19
N LYS A 245 -24.30 -12.45 -2.11
CA LYS A 245 -25.40 -12.10 -1.20
C LYS A 245 -25.05 -12.49 0.22
N ILE A 246 -25.10 -11.50 1.11
CA ILE A 246 -24.84 -11.69 2.54
C ILE A 246 -26.18 -11.83 3.24
N ARG A 247 -26.41 -12.97 3.90
CA ARG A 247 -27.57 -13.15 4.77
C ARG A 247 -27.18 -12.79 6.19
N MET A 248 -28.06 -12.08 6.85
CA MET A 248 -27.86 -11.63 8.23
C MET A 248 -29.07 -11.97 9.10
N SER A 249 -28.84 -12.09 10.41
CA SER A 249 -29.89 -12.30 11.41
C SER A 249 -29.73 -11.33 12.57
N ARG A 250 -30.79 -10.57 12.84
CA ARG A 250 -30.91 -9.75 14.05
C ARG A 250 -31.36 -10.59 15.25
N GLN A 251 -32.22 -11.57 15.01
CA GLN A 251 -32.67 -12.51 16.04
C GLN A 251 -31.49 -13.27 16.66
N ALA A 252 -30.50 -13.65 15.87
CA ALA A 252 -29.29 -14.30 16.38
C ALA A 252 -28.50 -13.41 17.35
N VAL A 253 -28.50 -12.09 17.15
CA VAL A 253 -27.88 -11.13 18.07
C VAL A 253 -28.70 -11.00 19.36
N LEU A 254 -30.03 -10.95 19.24
CA LEU A 254 -30.95 -10.78 20.38
C LEU A 254 -30.98 -12.01 21.29
N GLU A 255 -30.98 -13.21 20.71
CA GLU A 255 -31.07 -14.48 21.44
C GLU A 255 -29.70 -15.13 21.69
N GLY A 256 -28.61 -14.57 21.15
CA GLY A 256 -27.26 -15.09 21.33
C GLY A 256 -27.01 -16.44 20.62
N TRP A 257 -27.62 -16.64 19.45
CA TRP A 257 -27.48 -17.90 18.71
C TRP A 257 -26.09 -18.07 18.10
N SER A 258 -25.68 -19.34 17.93
CA SER A 258 -24.55 -19.67 17.06
C SER A 258 -24.91 -19.50 15.58
N VAL A 259 -23.90 -19.40 14.72
CA VAL A 259 -24.08 -19.34 13.25
C VAL A 259 -24.90 -20.54 12.75
N GLU A 260 -24.62 -21.74 13.25
CA GLU A 260 -25.29 -22.99 12.85
C GLU A 260 -26.77 -22.99 13.24
N GLU A 261 -27.09 -22.50 14.45
CA GLU A 261 -28.46 -22.36 14.93
C GLU A 261 -29.24 -21.34 14.08
N ALA A 262 -28.63 -20.20 13.78
CA ALA A 262 -29.24 -19.16 12.96
C ALA A 262 -29.50 -19.64 11.52
N GLN A 263 -28.54 -20.35 10.91
CA GLN A 263 -28.73 -20.97 9.59
C GLN A 263 -29.84 -22.02 9.56
N SER A 264 -29.98 -22.82 10.63
CA SER A 264 -31.02 -23.85 10.72
C SER A 264 -32.43 -23.26 10.81
N LYS A 265 -32.58 -22.16 11.58
CA LYS A 265 -33.85 -21.47 11.77
C LYS A 265 -34.25 -20.63 10.56
N ASP A 266 -33.29 -20.15 9.78
CA ASP A 266 -33.55 -19.47 8.50
C ASP A 266 -34.11 -20.42 7.43
N LYS A 267 -33.61 -21.66 7.35
CA LYS A 267 -34.09 -22.70 6.39
C LYS A 267 -35.48 -23.26 6.71
N GLY A 268 -36.06 -22.94 7.87
CA GLY A 268 -37.36 -23.46 8.33
C GLY A 268 -38.58 -22.98 7.52
N GLY A 269 -38.43 -21.96 6.68
CA GLY A 269 -39.54 -21.37 5.90
C GLY A 269 -40.01 -22.17 4.68
N ASN A 270 -39.20 -23.11 4.14
CA ASN A 270 -39.46 -23.70 2.82
C ASN A 270 -40.09 -25.11 2.82
N ARG A 271 -40.64 -25.58 3.95
CA ARG A 271 -41.32 -26.90 4.03
C ARG A 271 -42.85 -26.80 3.89
N ARG A 272 -43.37 -26.30 2.76
CA ARG A 272 -44.77 -26.55 2.34
C ARG A 272 -44.93 -26.58 0.83
N SER A 273 -44.59 -27.72 0.19
CA SER A 273 -45.37 -28.30 -0.91
C SER A 273 -44.86 -29.69 -1.28
N SER A 274 -45.41 -30.73 -0.64
CA SER A 274 -45.65 -32.03 -1.28
C SER A 274 -46.72 -32.76 -0.45
N GLY A 275 -47.99 -32.51 -0.80
CA GLY A 275 -49.12 -33.32 -0.35
C GLY A 275 -48.97 -34.75 -0.91
N GLY A 276 -49.35 -35.82 -0.22
CA GLY A 276 -50.67 -36.02 0.38
C GLY A 276 -51.31 -37.23 -0.33
N GLY A 277 -50.87 -38.45 0.04
CA GLY A 277 -51.44 -39.71 -0.43
C GLY A 277 -52.21 -40.39 0.70
N ARG A 278 -53.54 -40.36 0.60
CA ARG A 278 -54.50 -40.82 1.61
C ARG A 278 -54.50 -42.34 1.77
N ASP A 279 -54.37 -42.78 3.02
CA ASP A 279 -54.85 -44.05 3.54
C ASP A 279 -56.40 -44.10 3.48
N ARG A 280 -56.98 -45.10 2.81
CA ARG A 280 -58.38 -45.54 3.04
C ARG A 280 -58.71 -46.89 2.36
N GLY A 281 -59.08 -47.86 3.20
CA GLY A 281 -59.94 -49.01 2.86
C GLY A 281 -59.17 -50.25 2.40
N GLY A 282 -59.38 -51.47 2.91
CA GLY A 282 -60.59 -52.02 3.50
C GLY A 282 -60.83 -53.41 2.92
N ARG A 283 -60.20 -54.42 3.52
CA ARG A 283 -60.56 -55.84 3.61
C ARG A 283 -61.80 -56.35 2.84
N ARG A 284 -61.63 -57.31 1.92
CA ARG A 284 -62.39 -58.60 1.78
C ARG A 284 -61.95 -59.32 0.49
N ASP A 285 -61.33 -60.49 0.54
CA ASP A 285 -61.81 -61.86 0.83
C ASP A 285 -62.40 -62.60 -0.40
N ARG A 286 -61.75 -63.73 -0.71
CA ARG A 286 -62.21 -65.00 -1.32
C ARG A 286 -62.21 -65.25 -2.85
N ARG A 287 -61.50 -66.35 -3.12
CA ARG A 287 -61.68 -67.46 -4.08
C ARG A 287 -61.17 -67.27 -5.50
#